data_AF-A0A402AC31-F1
#
_entry.id   AF-A0A402AC31-F1
#
_cell.length_a   1.000
_cell.length_b   1.000
_cell.length_c   1.000
_cell.angle_alpha   90.00
_cell.angle_beta   90.00
_cell.angle_gamma   90.00
#
_symmetry.space_group_name_H-M   'P 1'
#
loop_
_entity.id
_entity.type
_entity.pdbx_description
1 polymer ?
#
loop_
_entity_poly.entity_id
_entity_poly.type
_entity_poly.pdbx_seq_one_letter_code
_entity_poly.pdbx_strand_id
1 'polypeptide(L)'
;MATEICRQTNVQPLLPIDSNIEVTRRITSNGESVYFLLNHQQQARQVTLPKGSTYTSLLDGATVKDQLTIPAMDAVVLQAQ
;
A
#
# COMPACT_ATOMS: atom_id res chain seq x y z
N MET A 1 -10.95 -13.41 15.24
CA MET A 1 -12.33 -13.20 14.75
C MET A 1 -12.35 -12.50 13.40
N ALA A 2 -11.76 -11.31 13.25
CA ALA A 2 -11.74 -10.60 11.95
C ALA A 2 -11.11 -11.40 10.79
N THR A 3 -9.95 -12.02 11.01
CA THR A 3 -9.26 -12.86 9.99
C THR A 3 -10.15 -13.98 9.45
N GLU A 4 -10.91 -14.64 10.32
CA GLU A 4 -11.78 -15.75 9.94
C GLU A 4 -12.97 -15.27 9.10
N ILE A 5 -13.57 -14.13 9.47
CA ILE A 5 -14.64 -13.52 8.68
C ILE A 5 -14.14 -13.13 7.30
N CYS A 6 -12.98 -12.44 7.20
CA CYS A 6 -12.40 -12.07 5.92
C CYS A 6 -12.15 -13.28 5.01
N ARG A 7 -11.65 -14.38 5.58
CA ARG A 7 -11.43 -15.65 4.86
C ARG A 7 -12.75 -16.23 4.34
N GLN A 8 -13.79 -16.26 5.16
CA GLN A 8 -15.11 -16.78 4.78
C GLN A 8 -15.79 -15.93 3.69
N THR A 9 -15.56 -14.62 3.69
CA THR A 9 -16.17 -13.69 2.71
C THR A 9 -15.26 -13.36 1.52
N ASN A 10 -14.12 -14.05 1.39
CA ASN A 10 -13.10 -13.79 0.37
C ASN A 10 -12.63 -12.31 0.31
N VAL A 11 -12.59 -11.64 1.46
CA VAL A 11 -12.00 -10.31 1.58
C VAL A 11 -10.50 -10.48 1.82
N GLN A 12 -9.71 -9.97 0.89
CA GLN A 12 -8.25 -10.04 0.94
C GLN A 12 -7.66 -8.71 1.42
N PRO A 13 -6.47 -8.72 2.05
CA PRO A 13 -5.75 -7.49 2.35
C PRO A 13 -5.47 -6.71 1.06
N LEU A 14 -5.46 -5.37 1.16
CA LEU A 14 -5.21 -4.48 0.03
C LEU A 14 -3.83 -4.70 -0.59
N LEU A 15 -2.83 -4.88 0.26
CA LEU A 15 -1.46 -5.24 -0.10
C LEU A 15 -0.93 -6.23 0.95
N PRO A 16 -0.09 -7.21 0.57
CA PRO A 16 0.49 -8.19 1.49
C PRO A 16 1.67 -7.59 2.26
N ILE A 17 1.42 -6.52 3.02
CA ILE A 17 2.42 -5.75 3.77
C ILE A 17 2.32 -6.09 5.26
N ASP A 18 3.41 -5.92 6.00
CA ASP A 18 3.41 -6.10 7.44
C ASP A 18 2.45 -5.13 8.16
N SER A 19 2.00 -5.51 9.35
CA SER A 19 1.00 -4.74 10.12
C SER A 19 1.49 -3.39 10.65
N ASN A 20 2.75 -3.02 10.39
CA ASN A 20 3.36 -1.80 10.92
C ASN A 20 3.13 -0.59 10.01
N ILE A 21 2.61 -0.83 8.81
CA ILE A 21 2.20 0.18 7.84
C ILE A 21 0.69 0.14 7.70
N GLU A 22 0.04 1.27 7.91
CA GLU A 22 -1.38 1.40 7.59
C GLU A 22 -1.53 1.48 6.08
N VAL A 23 -2.46 0.68 5.52
CA VAL A 23 -2.76 0.68 4.08
C VAL A 23 -4.24 0.98 3.89
N THR A 24 -4.54 2.03 3.13
CA THR A 24 -5.91 2.34 2.69
C THR A 24 -5.97 2.51 1.18
N ARG A 25 -7.16 2.37 0.59
CA ARG A 25 -7.36 2.51 -0.86
C ARG A 25 -8.56 3.38 -1.16
N ARG A 26 -8.39 4.27 -2.14
CA ARG A 26 -9.48 4.99 -2.81
C ARG A 26 -9.55 4.53 -4.26
N ILE A 27 -10.77 4.52 -4.80
CA ILE A 27 -11.03 4.29 -6.22
C ILE A 27 -11.41 5.64 -6.82
N THR A 28 -10.71 6.05 -7.86
CA THR A 28 -10.99 7.29 -8.61
C THR A 28 -12.25 7.14 -9.46
N SER A 29 -12.75 8.25 -10.02
CA SER A 29 -13.95 8.23 -10.89
C SER A 29 -13.75 7.41 -12.17
N ASN A 30 -12.51 7.26 -12.65
CA ASN A 30 -12.13 6.41 -13.77
C ASN A 30 -11.80 4.96 -13.35
N GLY A 31 -11.99 4.58 -12.09
CA GLY A 31 -11.84 3.21 -11.61
C GLY A 31 -10.43 2.80 -11.21
N GLU A 32 -9.48 3.74 -11.22
CA GLU A 32 -8.08 3.48 -10.85
C GLU A 32 -7.93 3.37 -9.33
N SER A 33 -7.03 2.48 -8.90
CA SER A 33 -6.74 2.28 -7.49
C SER A 33 -5.61 3.20 -7.03
N VAL A 34 -5.89 4.01 -6.00
CA VAL A 34 -4.90 4.83 -5.31
C VAL A 34 -4.74 4.30 -3.89
N TYR A 35 -3.54 3.83 -3.56
CA TYR A 35 -3.16 3.30 -2.27
C TYR A 35 -2.43 4.36 -1.45
N PHE A 36 -2.76 4.46 -0.17
CA PHE A 36 -2.06 5.29 0.81
C PHE A 36 -1.38 4.34 1.79
N LEU A 37 -0.06 4.43 1.89
CA LEU A 37 0.74 3.66 2.84
C LEU A 37 1.32 4.65 3.85
N LEU A 38 0.93 4.51 5.12
CA LEU A 38 1.31 5.44 6.19
C LEU A 38 2.20 4.72 7.19
N ASN A 39 3.41 5.24 7.38
CA ASN A 39 4.32 4.75 8.40
C ASN A 39 4.19 5.57 9.68
N HIS A 40 3.37 5.07 10.61
CA HIS A 40 3.21 5.68 11.94
C HIS A 40 4.37 5.38 12.90
N GLN A 41 5.42 4.71 12.43
CA GLN A 41 6.57 4.34 13.25
C GLN A 41 7.62 5.46 13.29
N GLN A 42 8.36 5.54 14.40
CA GLN A 42 9.50 6.47 14.59
C GLN A 42 10.76 6.06 13.80
N GLN A 43 10.69 5.03 12.95
CA GLN A 43 11.78 4.54 12.13
C GLN A 43 11.31 4.28 10.71
N ALA A 44 12.23 4.39 9.74
CA ALA A 44 11.95 4.04 8.36
C ALA A 44 11.59 2.55 8.24
N ARG A 45 10.69 2.24 7.30
CA ARG A 45 10.20 0.88 7.05
C ARG A 45 10.30 0.56 5.58
N GLN A 46 10.87 -0.61 5.29
CA GLN A 46 10.86 -1.17 3.95
C GLN A 46 9.58 -1.98 3.75
N VAL A 47 8.90 -1.72 2.64
CA VAL A 47 7.66 -2.38 2.23
C VAL A 47 7.94 -3.17 0.96
N THR A 48 7.44 -4.41 0.91
CA THR A 48 7.43 -5.21 -0.32
C THR A 48 6.08 -5.11 -1.00
N LEU A 49 6.08 -4.68 -2.25
CA LEU A 49 4.93 -4.61 -3.13
C LEU A 49 4.68 -5.96 -3.81
N PRO A 50 3.45 -6.22 -4.30
CA PRO A 50 3.16 -7.43 -5.05
C PRO A 50 4.07 -7.57 -6.28
N LYS A 51 4.67 -8.76 -6.46
CA LYS A 51 5.56 -9.05 -7.59
C LYS A 51 4.86 -8.79 -8.93
N GLY A 52 5.59 -8.17 -9.85
CA GLY A 52 5.10 -7.86 -11.19
C GLY A 52 4.12 -6.67 -11.26
N SER A 53 3.76 -6.07 -10.12
CA SER A 53 2.98 -4.83 -10.11
C SER A 53 3.90 -3.62 -10.26
N THR A 54 3.45 -2.64 -11.04
CA THR A 54 4.13 -1.34 -11.17
C THR A 54 3.20 -0.26 -10.66
N TYR A 55 3.77 0.69 -9.92
CA TYR A 55 3.02 1.81 -9.36
C TYR A 55 3.68 3.13 -9.74
N THR A 56 2.87 4.18 -9.83
CA THR A 56 3.36 5.56 -9.88
C THR A 56 3.14 6.20 -8.52
N SER A 57 4.20 6.77 -7.95
CA SER A 57 4.10 7.64 -6.78
C SER A 57 3.48 8.97 -7.20
N LEU A 58 2.38 9.34 -6.56
CA LEU A 58 1.67 10.60 -6.85
C LEU A 58 2.33 11.81 -6.17
N LEU A 59 3.31 11.60 -5.30
CA LEU A 59 4.00 12.69 -4.58
C LEU A 59 5.15 13.28 -5.39
N ASP A 60 5.83 12.46 -6.21
CA ASP A 60 7.04 12.84 -6.95
C ASP A 60 7.07 12.34 -8.41
N GLY A 61 6.05 11.57 -8.83
CA GLY A 61 5.95 10.99 -10.18
C GLY A 61 6.85 9.77 -10.41
N ALA A 62 7.55 9.28 -9.39
CA ALA A 62 8.47 8.16 -9.55
C ALA A 62 7.74 6.85 -9.86
N THR A 63 8.33 6.01 -10.70
CA THR A 63 7.87 4.63 -10.90
C THR A 63 8.45 3.74 -9.80
N VAL A 64 7.58 3.02 -9.09
CA VAL A 64 7.93 2.15 -7.97
C VAL A 64 7.61 0.69 -8.31
N LYS A 65 8.56 -0.21 -8.03
CA LYS A 65 8.45 -1.65 -8.27
C LYS A 65 9.06 -2.43 -7.11
N ASP A 66 8.49 -3.59 -6.82
CA ASP A 66 8.94 -4.61 -5.87
C ASP A 66 9.09 -4.16 -4.41
N GLN A 67 9.86 -3.12 -4.11
CA GLN A 67 10.07 -2.60 -2.76
C GLN A 67 10.17 -1.08 -2.74
N LEU A 68 9.80 -0.48 -1.61
CA LEU A 68 10.07 0.92 -1.31
C LEU A 68 10.37 1.11 0.17
N THR A 69 11.02 2.22 0.51
CA THR A 69 11.24 2.62 1.91
C THR A 69 10.35 3.82 2.21
N ILE A 70 9.56 3.73 3.27
CA ILE A 70 8.77 4.84 3.81
C ILE A 70 9.52 5.40 5.02
N PRO A 71 9.93 6.68 5.02
CA PRO A 71 10.58 7.31 6.17
C PRO A 71 9.73 7.26 7.45
N ALA A 72 10.36 7.53 8.59
CA ALA A 72 9.67 7.62 9.87
C ALA A 72 8.59 8.72 9.83
N MET A 73 7.40 8.43 10.36
CA MET A 73 6.27 9.37 10.40
C MET A 73 5.84 9.94 9.04
N ASP A 74 6.10 9.21 7.95
CA ASP A 74 5.87 9.65 6.58
C ASP A 74 4.89 8.73 5.83
N ALA A 75 4.48 9.14 4.63
CA ALA A 75 3.52 8.41 3.80
C ALA A 75 3.93 8.39 2.33
N VAL A 76 3.46 7.37 1.62
CA VAL A 76 3.50 7.33 0.15
C VAL A 76 2.10 7.13 -0.42
N VAL A 77 1.87 7.72 -1.59
CA VAL A 77 0.62 7.59 -2.32
C VAL A 77 0.91 6.95 -3.67
N LEU A 78 0.39 5.75 -3.91
CA LEU A 78 0.69 4.92 -5.06
C LEU A 78 -0.55 4.71 -5.92
N GLN A 79 -0.44 5.06 -7.21
CA GLN A 79 -1.42 4.67 -8.22
C GLN A 79 -0.96 3.37 -8.90
N ALA A 80 -1.81 2.35 -8.94
CA ALA A 80 -1.53 1.12 -9.68
C ALA A 80 -1.60 1.38 -11.19
N GLN A 81 -0.62 0.85 -11.93
CA GLN A 81 -0.62 0.83 -13.40
C GLN A 81 -1.31 -0.41 -13.96
#